data_AF-A0ABD5LWU3-F1
#
_entry.id   AF-A0ABD5LWU3-F1
#
_cell.length_a   1.000
_cell.length_b   1.000
_cell.length_c   1.000
_cell.angle_alpha   90.00
_cell.angle_beta   90.00
_cell.angle_gamma   90.00
#
_symmetry.space_group_name_H-M   'P 1'
#
loop_
_entity.id
_entity.type
_entity.pdbx_description
1 polymer ?
#
loop_
_entity_poly.entity_id
_entity_poly.type
_entity_poly.pdbx_seq_one_letter_code
_entity_poly.pdbx_strand_id
1 'polypeptide(L)'
;MIIGGAVNWREQGQYYQKLRYEQQGKTPDEIIQLLAKEQKENDDIFGLHGTKDRSRRNDMSEDRFNFVVKNYLSDSSSYLRKMNGRILAVWGNNDLNVNAQLNACRYRAILNTHHQADIVVFPHASHGLLRVPEFNYQLESDWPIYRQLQFLWAGRKAYTEGSLLLIIDWIKIKIRISLPIIWIVIYDF
;
A
#
# COMPACT_ATOMS: atom_id res chain seq x y z
N MET A 1 -11.43 -1.47 4.81
CA MET A 1 -10.73 -1.80 3.55
C MET A 1 -9.37 -1.13 3.57
N ILE A 2 -8.34 -1.85 3.17
CA ILE A 2 -6.95 -1.40 3.09
C ILE A 2 -6.44 -1.81 1.71
N ILE A 3 -5.83 -0.89 0.97
CA ILE A 3 -5.24 -1.13 -0.34
C ILE A 3 -3.76 -0.75 -0.25
N GLY A 4 -2.86 -1.65 -0.64
CA GLY A 4 -1.41 -1.37 -0.64
C GLY A 4 -0.83 -1.12 0.76
N GLY A 5 -1.49 -1.58 1.82
CA GLY A 5 -1.10 -1.26 3.20
C GLY A 5 0.20 -1.97 3.62
N ALA A 6 1.22 -1.19 4.01
CA ALA A 6 2.40 -1.73 4.66
C ALA A 6 2.15 -1.98 6.16
N VAL A 7 2.70 -3.07 6.69
CA VAL A 7 2.66 -3.34 8.14
C VAL A 7 3.65 -2.45 8.88
N ASN A 8 4.88 -2.32 8.37
CA ASN A 8 5.99 -1.62 9.00
C ASN A 8 6.62 -0.62 8.03
N TRP A 9 6.68 0.65 8.43
CA TRP A 9 7.08 1.74 7.55
C TRP A 9 8.59 1.74 7.23
N ARG A 10 9.42 1.36 8.21
CA ARG A 10 10.88 1.23 8.02
C ARG A 10 11.21 0.18 6.97
N GLU A 11 10.56 -0.98 7.03
CA GLU A 11 10.75 -2.03 6.02
C GLU A 11 10.16 -1.68 4.65
N GLN A 12 9.02 -0.98 4.63
CA GLN A 12 8.47 -0.44 3.39
C GLN A 12 9.49 0.48 2.70
N GLY A 13 10.12 1.39 3.46
CA GLY A 13 11.15 2.28 2.92
C GLY A 13 12.32 1.52 2.29
N GLN A 14 12.79 0.46 2.97
CA GLN A 14 13.86 -0.42 2.45
C GLN A 14 13.46 -1.10 1.14
N TYR A 15 12.22 -1.62 1.05
CA TYR A 15 11.71 -2.23 -0.18
C TYR A 15 11.63 -1.23 -1.34
N TYR A 16 11.04 -0.06 -1.08
CA TYR A 16 10.93 1.02 -2.07
C TYR A 16 12.29 1.41 -2.65
N GLN A 17 13.29 1.55 -1.77
CA GLN A 17 14.63 1.96 -2.16
C GLN A 17 15.42 0.84 -2.87
N LYS A 18 15.23 -0.42 -2.47
CA LYS A 18 15.76 -1.59 -3.17
C LYS A 18 15.40 -1.55 -4.65
N LEU A 19 14.13 -1.35 -4.97
CA LEU A 19 13.65 -1.29 -6.37
C LEU A 19 14.29 -0.15 -7.16
N ARG A 20 14.54 1.00 -6.52
CA ARG A 20 15.24 2.12 -7.18
C ARG A 20 16.69 1.79 -7.48
N TYR A 21 17.40 1.12 -6.57
CA TYR A 21 18.76 0.67 -6.85
C TYR A 21 18.81 -0.39 -7.96
N GLU A 22 17.84 -1.30 -8.02
CA GLU A 22 17.71 -2.25 -9.13
C GLU A 22 17.51 -1.53 -10.47
N GLN A 23 16.64 -0.52 -10.51
CA GLN A 23 16.42 0.31 -11.71
C GLN A 23 17.67 1.11 -12.12
N GLN A 24 18.54 1.45 -11.16
CA GLN A 24 19.84 2.10 -11.40
C GLN A 24 20.93 1.09 -11.83
N GLY A 25 20.60 -0.19 -11.98
CA GLY A 25 21.53 -1.23 -12.41
C GLY A 25 22.54 -1.67 -11.34
N LYS A 26 22.25 -1.42 -10.05
CA LYS A 26 23.10 -1.90 -8.95
C LYS A 26 23.04 -3.42 -8.83
N THR A 27 24.18 -4.02 -8.49
CA THR A 27 24.27 -5.46 -8.23
C THR A 27 23.60 -5.83 -6.90
N PRO A 28 23.17 -7.09 -6.69
CA PRO A 28 22.58 -7.52 -5.43
C PRO A 28 23.45 -7.23 -4.20
N ASP A 29 24.77 -7.43 -4.30
CA ASP A 29 25.69 -7.21 -3.19
C ASP A 29 25.84 -5.71 -2.86
N GLU A 30 25.92 -4.85 -3.87
CA GLU A 30 25.91 -3.39 -3.69
C GLU A 30 24.60 -2.93 -3.04
N ILE A 31 23.46 -3.46 -3.47
CA ILE A 31 22.14 -3.13 -2.92
C ILE A 31 22.09 -3.46 -1.43
N ILE A 32 22.57 -4.64 -1.02
CA ILE A 32 22.59 -5.05 0.39
C ILE A 32 23.43 -4.07 1.21
N GLN A 33 24.62 -3.70 0.73
CA GLN A 33 25.50 -2.78 1.44
C GLN A 33 24.91 -1.36 1.54
N LEU A 34 24.34 -0.86 0.44
CA LEU A 34 23.72 0.47 0.39
C LEU A 34 22.50 0.55 1.33
N LEU A 35 21.64 -0.45 1.30
CA LEU A 35 20.46 -0.54 2.17
C LEU A 35 20.84 -0.61 3.65
N ALA A 36 21.86 -1.40 4.01
CA ALA A 36 22.35 -1.48 5.38
C ALA A 36 22.93 -0.15 5.88
N LYS A 37 23.71 0.54 5.02
CA LYS A 37 24.24 1.88 5.32
C LYS A 37 23.10 2.88 5.54
N GLU A 38 22.16 2.94 4.61
CA GLU A 38 21.03 3.87 4.69
C GLU A 38 20.13 3.57 5.90
N GLN A 39 19.90 2.29 6.22
CA GLN A 39 19.12 1.92 7.38
C GLN A 39 19.77 2.41 8.68
N LYS A 40 21.10 2.23 8.81
CA LYS A 40 21.85 2.74 9.97
C LYS A 40 21.75 4.27 10.08
N GLU A 41 21.97 4.98 8.98
CA GLU A 41 21.84 6.44 8.95
C GLU A 41 20.42 6.89 9.32
N ASN A 42 19.40 6.20 8.80
CA ASN A 42 18.01 6.47 9.13
C ASN A 42 17.68 6.16 10.60
N ASP A 43 18.24 5.12 11.20
CA ASP A 43 18.05 4.81 12.62
C ASP A 43 18.67 5.90 13.51
N ASP A 44 19.86 6.39 13.16
CA ASP A 44 20.56 7.46 13.90
C ASP A 44 19.81 8.81 13.84
N ILE A 45 18.94 9.00 12.83
CA ILE A 45 18.18 10.24 12.62
C ILE A 45 16.74 10.09 13.10
N PHE A 46 16.05 9.03 12.69
CA PHE A 46 14.61 8.85 12.84
C PHE A 46 14.22 7.75 13.83
N GLY A 47 15.19 7.00 14.35
CA GLY A 47 14.96 5.98 15.37
C GLY A 47 14.44 6.56 16.69
N LEU A 48 14.15 5.69 17.67
CA LEU A 48 13.50 6.08 18.93
C LEU A 48 14.27 7.18 19.67
N HIS A 49 15.60 7.09 19.61
CA HIS A 49 16.55 8.06 20.17
C HIS A 49 17.31 8.83 19.07
N GLY A 50 16.76 8.84 17.86
CA GLY A 50 17.38 9.50 16.71
C GLY A 50 17.43 11.02 16.89
N THR A 51 18.44 11.63 16.28
CA THR A 51 18.73 13.07 16.37
C THR A 51 17.61 13.97 15.85
N LYS A 52 16.83 13.51 14.87
CA LYS A 52 15.82 14.29 14.14
C LYS A 52 16.39 15.60 13.55
N ASP A 53 17.69 15.62 13.30
CA ASP A 53 18.39 16.76 12.72
C ASP A 53 18.24 16.75 11.21
N ARG A 54 17.53 17.76 10.68
CA ARG A 54 17.29 17.93 9.25
C ARG A 54 18.58 18.17 8.47
N SER A 55 19.61 18.77 9.06
CA SER A 55 20.87 19.04 8.37
C SER A 55 21.56 17.76 7.87
N ARG A 56 21.23 16.61 8.48
CA ARG A 56 21.71 15.29 8.10
C ARG A 56 20.97 14.67 6.90
N ARG A 57 19.92 15.31 6.39
CA ARG A 57 19.12 14.87 5.22
C ARG A 57 18.80 16.05 4.30
N ASN A 58 19.81 16.47 3.53
CA ASN A 58 19.68 17.51 2.51
C ASN A 58 19.01 17.03 1.20
N ASP A 59 18.78 15.73 1.08
CA ASP A 59 18.18 15.05 -0.08
C ASP A 59 16.65 15.06 -0.07
N MET A 60 16.01 15.59 0.98
CA MET A 60 14.55 15.66 1.07
C MET A 60 14.04 17.04 1.49
N SER A 61 12.81 17.36 1.07
CA SER A 61 12.11 18.57 1.50
C SER A 61 11.80 18.52 3.00
N GLU A 62 11.50 19.69 3.58
CA GLU A 62 11.09 19.80 4.99
C GLU A 62 9.85 18.97 5.30
N ASP A 63 8.83 19.05 4.43
CA ASP A 63 7.60 18.28 4.58
C ASP A 63 7.87 16.78 4.57
N ARG A 64 8.74 16.32 3.65
CA ARG A 64 9.13 14.91 3.58
C ARG A 64 9.89 14.50 4.84
N PHE A 65 10.80 15.33 5.33
CA PHE A 65 11.54 15.07 6.56
C PHE A 65 10.61 14.92 7.76
N ASN A 66 9.72 15.89 7.97
CA ASN A 66 8.74 15.87 9.05
C ASN A 66 7.78 14.69 8.94
N PHE A 67 7.42 14.29 7.72
CA PHE A 67 6.64 13.09 7.47
C PHE A 67 7.40 11.82 7.90
N VAL A 68 8.68 11.68 7.55
CA VAL A 68 9.50 10.52 7.94
C VAL A 68 9.68 10.48 9.46
N VAL A 69 9.98 11.60 10.11
CA VAL A 69 10.09 11.68 11.59
C VAL A 69 8.85 11.12 12.29
N LYS A 70 7.66 11.39 11.77
CA LYS A 70 6.39 10.93 12.35
C LYS A 70 6.12 9.44 12.09
N ASN A 71 6.59 8.90 10.97
CA ASN A 71 6.18 7.58 10.48
C ASN A 71 7.27 6.51 10.55
N TYR A 72 8.54 6.87 10.75
CA TYR A 72 9.67 5.93 10.62
C TYR A 72 9.51 4.66 11.45
N LEU A 73 9.06 4.81 12.70
CA LEU A 73 8.82 3.70 13.64
C LEU A 73 7.37 3.18 13.62
N SER A 74 6.57 3.60 12.64
CA SER A 74 5.17 3.18 12.54
C SER A 74 5.09 1.70 12.19
N ASP A 75 4.45 0.95 13.09
CA ASP A 75 4.17 -0.47 12.94
C ASP A 75 2.71 -0.72 13.29
N SER A 76 1.95 -1.20 12.30
CA SER A 76 0.52 -1.42 12.42
C SER A 76 0.15 -2.79 13.00
N SER A 77 1.12 -3.68 13.29
CA SER A 77 0.85 -5.07 13.70
C SER A 77 -0.08 -5.16 14.91
N SER A 78 0.13 -4.31 15.91
CA SER A 78 -0.71 -4.30 17.12
C SER A 78 -2.12 -3.75 16.87
N TYR A 79 -2.26 -2.81 15.93
CA TYR A 79 -3.54 -2.22 15.53
C TYR A 79 -4.35 -3.19 14.68
N LEU A 80 -3.69 -3.90 13.75
CA LEU A 80 -4.30 -4.95 12.94
C LEU A 80 -4.95 -6.03 13.82
N ARG A 81 -4.28 -6.48 14.89
CA ARG A 81 -4.86 -7.44 15.86
C ARG A 81 -6.13 -6.95 16.55
N LYS A 82 -6.30 -5.63 16.67
CA LYS A 82 -7.43 -5.00 17.36
C LYS A 82 -8.52 -4.55 16.40
N MET A 83 -8.33 -4.72 15.08
CA MET A 83 -9.36 -4.37 14.12
C MET A 83 -10.59 -5.25 14.34
N ASN A 84 -11.75 -4.60 14.33
CA ASN A 84 -13.04 -5.25 14.49
C ASN A 84 -13.86 -5.13 13.20
N GLY A 85 -14.74 -6.10 12.98
CA GLY A 85 -15.64 -6.15 11.83
C GLY A 85 -14.95 -6.63 10.56
N ARG A 86 -15.67 -6.61 9.43
CA ARG A 86 -15.15 -7.12 8.15
C ARG A 86 -13.90 -6.36 7.71
N ILE A 87 -12.85 -7.09 7.36
CA ILE A 87 -11.58 -6.56 6.86
C ILE A 87 -11.41 -7.05 5.42
N LEU A 88 -11.09 -6.13 4.52
CA LEU A 88 -10.55 -6.45 3.21
C LEU A 88 -9.21 -5.75 3.09
N ALA A 89 -8.16 -6.51 2.87
CA ALA A 89 -6.82 -6.01 2.62
C ALA A 89 -6.35 -6.52 1.24
N VAL A 90 -5.99 -5.60 0.35
CA VAL A 90 -5.71 -5.90 -1.07
C VAL A 90 -4.39 -5.29 -1.49
N TRP A 91 -3.61 -6.02 -2.28
CA TRP A 91 -2.38 -5.53 -2.91
C TRP A 91 -2.35 -5.92 -4.38
N GLY A 92 -1.62 -5.13 -5.18
CA GLY A 92 -1.17 -5.57 -6.48
C GLY A 92 0.17 -6.29 -6.38
N ASN A 93 0.35 -7.41 -7.07
CA ASN A 93 1.58 -8.21 -6.97
C ASN A 93 2.82 -7.49 -7.54
N ASN A 94 2.62 -6.46 -8.36
CA ASN A 94 3.68 -5.69 -9.03
C ASN A 94 3.87 -4.30 -8.40
N ASP A 95 3.34 -4.10 -7.19
CA ASP A 95 3.45 -2.88 -6.41
C ASP A 95 4.91 -2.44 -6.22
N LEU A 96 5.23 -1.23 -6.65
CA LEU A 96 6.57 -0.65 -6.55
C LEU A 96 6.81 0.13 -5.24
N ASN A 97 5.80 0.17 -4.36
CA ASN A 97 5.80 0.93 -3.12
C ASN A 97 5.81 0.04 -1.88
N VAL A 98 5.17 -1.12 -1.93
CA VAL A 98 5.17 -2.10 -0.83
C VAL A 98 5.38 -3.51 -1.35
N ASN A 99 6.09 -4.33 -0.57
CA ASN A 99 6.20 -5.76 -0.87
C ASN A 99 4.85 -6.44 -0.62
N ALA A 100 4.08 -6.65 -1.68
CA ALA A 100 2.72 -7.18 -1.62
C ALA A 100 2.65 -8.56 -0.95
N GLN A 101 3.52 -9.48 -1.35
CA GLN A 101 3.52 -10.86 -0.83
C GLN A 101 3.89 -10.89 0.66
N LEU A 102 4.93 -10.16 1.05
CA LEU A 102 5.34 -10.07 2.45
C LEU A 102 4.21 -9.51 3.34
N ASN A 103 3.58 -8.41 2.90
CA ASN A 103 2.50 -7.80 3.67
C ASN A 103 1.26 -8.69 3.71
N ALA A 104 0.86 -9.31 2.60
CA ALA A 104 -0.25 -10.26 2.60
C ALA A 104 -0.01 -11.45 3.55
N CYS A 105 1.21 -12.01 3.55
CA CYS A 105 1.58 -13.07 4.51
C CYS A 105 1.47 -12.61 5.97
N ARG A 106 1.92 -11.38 6.28
CA ARG A 106 1.81 -10.83 7.64
C ARG A 106 0.38 -10.57 8.05
N TYR A 107 -0.44 -9.99 7.18
CA TYR A 107 -1.86 -9.80 7.46
C TYR A 107 -2.55 -11.15 7.73
N ARG A 108 -2.28 -12.18 6.93
CA ARG A 108 -2.80 -13.54 7.19
C ARG A 108 -2.36 -14.08 8.54
N ALA A 109 -1.09 -13.90 8.91
CA ALA A 109 -0.57 -14.37 10.19
C ALA A 109 -1.20 -13.61 11.38
N ILE A 110 -1.32 -12.29 11.27
CA ILE A 110 -1.84 -11.42 12.32
C ILE A 110 -3.35 -11.59 12.52
N LEU A 111 -4.09 -11.77 11.42
CA LEU A 111 -5.55 -11.88 11.39
C LEU A 111 -6.03 -13.34 11.31
N ASN A 112 -5.18 -14.32 11.63
CA ASN A 112 -5.47 -15.74 11.47
C ASN A 112 -6.72 -16.23 12.23
N THR A 113 -7.06 -15.57 13.33
CA THR A 113 -8.25 -15.85 14.17
C THR A 113 -9.44 -14.96 13.81
N HIS A 114 -9.28 -14.02 12.88
CA HIS A 114 -10.32 -13.09 12.48
C HIS A 114 -11.13 -13.64 11.30
N HIS A 115 -12.27 -14.28 11.58
CA HIS A 115 -13.09 -15.01 10.58
C HIS A 115 -13.69 -14.15 9.45
N GLN A 116 -13.64 -12.82 9.56
CA GLN A 116 -14.15 -11.88 8.55
C GLN A 116 -13.05 -11.07 7.86
N ALA A 117 -11.85 -11.64 7.73
CA ALA A 117 -10.71 -11.00 7.06
C ALA A 117 -10.44 -11.64 5.68
N ASP A 118 -10.57 -10.84 4.62
CA ASP A 118 -10.21 -11.19 3.25
C ASP A 118 -8.85 -10.56 2.89
N ILE A 119 -7.84 -11.40 2.61
CA ILE A 119 -6.48 -10.97 2.25
C ILE A 119 -6.17 -11.39 0.80
N VAL A 120 -6.17 -10.42 -0.12
CA VAL A 120 -6.10 -10.66 -1.57
C VAL A 120 -4.86 -10.00 -2.19
N VAL A 121 -4.16 -10.74 -3.06
CA VAL A 121 -3.10 -10.18 -3.91
C VAL A 121 -3.49 -10.40 -5.36
N PHE A 122 -3.70 -9.32 -6.11
CA PHE A 122 -4.01 -9.40 -7.53
C PHE A 122 -2.74 -9.61 -8.34
N PRO A 123 -2.67 -10.64 -9.20
CA PRO A 123 -1.60 -10.73 -10.18
C PRO A 123 -1.71 -9.57 -11.18
N HIS A 124 -0.58 -9.16 -11.76
CA HIS A 124 -0.55 -8.12 -12.80
C HIS A 124 -1.24 -6.80 -12.39
N ALA A 125 -0.98 -6.36 -11.16
CA ALA A 125 -1.57 -5.16 -10.59
C ALA A 125 -0.51 -4.30 -9.87
N SER A 126 -0.59 -2.99 -10.05
CA SER A 126 0.25 -2.00 -9.36
C SER A 126 -0.27 -1.67 -7.96
N HIS A 127 0.35 -0.71 -7.27
CA HIS A 127 -0.05 -0.24 -5.94
C HIS A 127 -1.54 0.16 -5.87
N GLY A 128 -2.01 0.92 -6.86
CA GLY A 128 -3.41 1.35 -6.97
C GLY A 128 -4.34 0.31 -7.60
N LEU A 129 -3.91 -0.95 -7.73
CA LEU A 129 -4.61 -2.02 -8.45
C LEU A 129 -4.81 -1.73 -9.94
N LEU A 130 -3.94 -0.90 -10.52
CA LEU A 130 -3.96 -0.58 -11.95
C LEU A 130 -3.25 -1.65 -12.75
N ARG A 131 -3.63 -1.77 -14.02
CA ARG A 131 -3.01 -2.69 -14.97
C ARG A 131 -1.53 -2.38 -15.12
N VAL A 132 -0.75 -3.46 -15.14
CA VAL A 132 0.67 -3.43 -15.47
C VAL A 132 0.88 -4.01 -16.87
N PRO A 133 1.90 -3.53 -17.62
CA PRO A 133 2.90 -2.55 -17.21
C PRO A 133 2.48 -1.07 -17.33
N GLU A 134 1.32 -0.77 -17.91
CA GLU A 134 0.97 0.57 -18.40
C GLU A 134 0.96 1.65 -17.32
N PHE A 135 0.49 1.32 -16.12
CA PHE A 135 0.32 2.26 -15.01
C PHE A 135 1.17 1.88 -13.78
N ASN A 136 2.27 1.15 -14.00
CA ASN A 136 3.13 0.71 -12.90
C ASN A 136 4.28 1.69 -12.62
N TYR A 137 3.94 2.76 -11.91
CA TYR A 137 4.88 3.77 -11.45
C TYR A 137 4.85 3.86 -9.92
N GLN A 138 5.93 4.37 -9.33
CA GLN A 138 5.99 4.59 -7.88
C GLN A 138 5.06 5.74 -7.46
N LEU A 139 5.09 6.84 -8.21
CA LEU A 139 4.22 8.00 -8.01
C LEU A 139 3.36 8.26 -9.25
N GLU A 140 2.16 8.79 -9.05
CA GLU A 140 1.32 9.28 -10.15
C GLU A 140 1.99 10.45 -10.89
N SER A 141 2.79 11.26 -10.19
CA SER A 141 3.58 12.35 -10.79
C SER A 141 4.66 11.84 -11.75
N ASP A 142 5.05 10.58 -11.67
CA ASP A 142 6.03 9.98 -12.58
C ASP A 142 5.38 9.60 -13.92
N TRP A 143 4.05 9.70 -14.04
CA TRP A 143 3.34 9.37 -15.26
C TRP A 143 3.62 10.42 -16.33
N PRO A 144 4.15 10.01 -17.49
CA PRO A 144 4.22 10.92 -18.63
C PRO A 144 2.79 11.30 -19.07
N ILE A 145 2.62 12.48 -19.66
CA ILE A 145 1.32 13.07 -20.01
C ILE A 145 0.43 12.08 -20.79
N TYR A 146 1.02 11.30 -21.71
CA TYR A 146 0.26 10.32 -22.50
C TYR A 146 -0.36 9.21 -21.65
N ARG A 147 0.25 8.80 -20.53
CA ARG A 147 -0.33 7.83 -19.58
C ARG A 147 -1.49 8.43 -18.80
N GLN A 148 -1.39 9.71 -18.43
CA GLN A 148 -2.49 10.41 -17.76
C GLN A 148 -3.72 10.49 -18.68
N LEU A 149 -3.53 10.87 -19.95
CA LEU A 149 -4.61 10.88 -20.95
C LEU A 149 -5.18 9.48 -21.19
N GLN A 150 -4.32 8.46 -21.29
CA GLN A 150 -4.75 7.07 -21.44
C GLN A 150 -5.60 6.61 -20.24
N PHE A 151 -5.21 6.99 -19.02
CA PHE A 151 -5.96 6.65 -17.81
C PHE A 151 -7.36 7.28 -17.83
N LEU A 152 -7.46 8.57 -18.16
CA LEU A 152 -8.74 9.28 -18.29
C LEU A 152 -9.65 8.62 -19.33
N TRP A 153 -9.08 8.25 -20.49
CA TRP A 153 -9.83 7.58 -21.55
C TRP A 153 -10.26 6.15 -21.18
N ALA A 154 -9.38 5.38 -20.54
CA ALA A 154 -9.67 3.99 -20.15
C ALA A 154 -10.67 3.89 -18.98
N GLY A 155 -10.68 4.88 -18.09
CA GLY A 155 -11.53 4.92 -16.90
C GLY A 155 -11.38 3.63 -16.08
N ARG A 156 -12.50 2.92 -15.83
CA ARG A 156 -12.50 1.67 -15.07
C ARG A 156 -11.65 0.56 -15.71
N LYS A 157 -11.42 0.61 -17.02
CA LYS A 157 -10.59 -0.39 -17.74
C LYS A 157 -9.10 -0.22 -17.48
N ALA A 158 -8.68 0.88 -16.83
CA ALA A 158 -7.30 1.07 -16.38
C ALA A 158 -6.94 0.17 -15.19
N TYR A 159 -7.94 -0.33 -14.46
CA TYR A 159 -7.75 -1.22 -13.33
C TYR A 159 -7.58 -2.67 -13.77
N THR A 160 -6.82 -3.45 -13.00
CA THR A 160 -6.68 -4.89 -13.24
C THR A 160 -8.04 -5.56 -13.15
N GLU A 161 -8.28 -6.52 -14.05
CA GLU A 161 -9.56 -7.21 -14.15
C GLU A 161 -10.01 -7.78 -12.78
N GLY A 162 -11.29 -7.59 -12.44
CA GLY A 162 -11.87 -8.05 -11.17
C GLY A 162 -11.52 -7.20 -9.94
N SER A 163 -10.47 -6.37 -9.96
CA SER A 163 -10.03 -5.60 -8.77
C SER A 163 -11.08 -4.60 -8.28
N LEU A 164 -11.64 -3.80 -9.19
CA LEU A 164 -12.72 -2.86 -8.86
C LEU A 164 -14.01 -3.58 -8.45
N LEU A 165 -14.33 -4.71 -9.10
CA LEU A 165 -15.53 -5.48 -8.78
C LEU A 165 -15.45 -6.04 -7.36
N LEU A 166 -14.31 -6.59 -6.95
CA LEU A 166 -14.06 -7.04 -5.58
C LEU A 166 -14.34 -5.91 -4.56
N ILE A 167 -13.81 -4.71 -4.81
CA ILE A 167 -14.00 -3.55 -3.93
C ILE A 167 -15.49 -3.17 -3.86
N ILE A 168 -16.14 -3.05 -5.02
CA ILE A 168 -17.55 -2.67 -5.12
C ILE A 168 -18.43 -3.68 -4.39
N ASP A 169 -18.20 -4.97 -4.60
CA ASP A 169 -18.99 -6.03 -3.98
C ASP A 169 -18.76 -6.10 -2.47
N TRP A 170 -17.51 -5.94 -2.03
CA TRP A 170 -17.20 -5.89 -0.60
C TRP A 170 -17.94 -4.74 0.11
N ILE A 171 -17.98 -3.55 -0.52
CA ILE A 171 -18.73 -2.39 -0.05
C ILE A 171 -20.24 -2.68 -0.04
N LYS A 172 -20.79 -3.22 -1.13
CA LYS A 172 -22.23 -3.52 -1.25
C LYS A 172 -22.72 -4.56 -0.26
N ILE A 173 -21.91 -5.58 0.07
CA ILE A 173 -22.26 -6.57 1.11
C ILE A 173 -22.52 -5.87 2.46
N LYS A 174 -21.79 -4.78 2.78
CA LYS A 174 -22.06 -3.97 3.97
C LYS A 174 -23.44 -3.30 3.90
N ILE A 175 -23.82 -2.77 2.73
CA ILE A 175 -25.11 -2.09 2.52
C ILE A 175 -26.26 -3.08 2.69
N ARG A 176 -26.12 -4.32 2.20
CA ARG A 176 -27.15 -5.36 2.33
C ARG A 176 -27.37 -5.84 3.78
N ILE A 177 -26.35 -5.78 4.63
CA ILE A 177 -26.44 -6.17 6.05
C ILE A 177 -26.96 -5.01 6.93
N SER A 178 -26.86 -3.75 6.47
CA SER A 178 -27.22 -2.56 7.26
C SER A 178 -28.62 -1.99 6.99
N LEU A 179 -29.35 -2.48 5.99
CA LEU A 179 -30.76 -2.16 5.80
C LEU A 179 -31.62 -3.27 6.43
N PRO A 180 -32.42 -3.00 7.48
CA PRO A 180 -33.54 -3.90 7.77
C PRO A 180 -34.44 -3.88 6.53
N ILE A 181 -34.78 -5.07 6.01
CA ILE A 181 -35.76 -5.22 4.94
C ILE A 181 -37.11 -4.80 5.53
N ILE A 182 -37.44 -3.51 5.44
CA ILE A 182 -38.79 -3.03 5.69
C ILE A 182 -39.52 -3.24 4.36
N TRP A 183 -40.34 -4.28 4.33
CA TRP A 183 -41.36 -4.45 3.30
C TRP A 183 -42.33 -3.27 3.41
N ILE A 184 -42.13 -2.23 2.61
CA ILE A 184 -43.21 -1.28 2.33
C ILE A 184 -44.07 -1.96 1.28
N VAL A 185 -45.14 -2.61 1.76
CA VAL A 185 -46.28 -2.97 0.93
C VAL A 185 -46.96 -1.65 0.54
N ILE A 186 -46.76 -1.22 -0.69
CA ILE A 186 -47.57 -0.16 -1.28
C ILE A 186 -48.87 -0.85 -1.73
N TYR A 187 -49.96 -0.60 -1.00
CA TYR A 187 -51.30 -0.86 -1.51
C TYR A 187 -51.67 0.28 -2.45
N ASP A 188 -52.06 -0.09 -3.68
CA ASP A 188 -52.71 0.80 -4.64
C ASP A 188 -54.04 1.32 -4.06
N PHE A 189 -54.24 2.64 -4.09
CA PHE A 189 -55.52 3.33 -4.29
C PHE A 189 -55.28 4.73 -4.86
#